data_AF-A0A3M7CN54-F1
#
_entry.id   AF-A0A3M7CN54-F1
#
_cell.length_a   1.000
_cell.length_b   1.000
_cell.length_c   1.000
_cell.angle_alpha   90.00
_cell.angle_beta   90.00
_cell.angle_gamma   90.00
#
_symmetry.space_group_name_H-M   'P 1'
#
loop_
_entity.id
_entity.type
_entity.pdbx_description
1 polymer ?
#
loop_
_entity_poly.entity_id
_entity_poly.type
_entity_poly.pdbx_seq_one_letter_code
_entity_poly.pdbx_strand_id
1 'polypeptide(L)'
;MLCWRAFSGQPRSLLLSQIATTSFPRTFAANNMSSYSIGSLKYISRDQLADYIRTKKPGVSVIDVRDSDYIGGHIMGCQNVPVHTHDFKMPELARTLADQEAVIFHCSLSQQRGPKSALNYLRERERMGMTKDGGDEKQKVYVLEGGFSKWQEAYGEDKELTEAYVKDLWE
;
A
#
# COMPACT_ATOMS: atom_id res chain seq x y z
N MET A 1 31.96 39.26 -57.17
CA MET A 1 31.69 40.68 -57.50
C MET A 1 30.32 41.02 -56.93
N LEU A 2 30.26 41.49 -55.69
CA LEU A 2 30.23 42.93 -55.35
C LEU A 2 29.10 43.66 -56.09
N CYS A 3 27.98 43.90 -55.39
CA CYS A 3 27.40 45.24 -55.42
C CYS A 3 26.51 45.44 -54.19
N TRP A 4 27.09 46.11 -53.20
CA TRP A 4 26.38 46.93 -52.22
C TRP A 4 25.50 47.96 -52.93
N ARG A 5 24.29 48.20 -52.40
CA ARG A 5 23.70 49.54 -52.42
C ARG A 5 22.83 49.72 -51.18
N ALA A 6 23.35 50.55 -50.27
CA ALA A 6 22.61 51.14 -49.18
C ALA A 6 21.51 52.04 -49.74
N PHE A 7 20.33 52.01 -49.12
CA PHE A 7 19.37 53.11 -49.22
C PHE A 7 18.84 53.46 -47.84
N SER A 8 18.90 54.77 -47.60
CA SER A 8 18.47 55.56 -46.47
C SER A 8 16.98 55.41 -46.13
N GLY A 9 16.66 55.60 -44.85
CA GLY A 9 15.65 56.60 -44.51
C GLY A 9 14.44 56.12 -43.72
N GLN A 10 14.40 56.64 -42.48
CA GLN A 10 13.25 57.21 -41.78
C GLN A 10 12.52 56.41 -40.70
N PRO A 11 12.03 57.12 -39.66
CA PRO A 11 11.75 56.60 -38.33
C PRO A 11 10.26 56.35 -38.15
N ARG A 12 9.86 55.50 -37.19
CA ARG A 12 8.58 55.66 -36.47
C ARG A 12 8.37 54.65 -35.34
N SER A 13 7.73 55.19 -34.32
CA SER A 13 6.84 54.59 -33.33
C SER A 13 7.41 53.59 -32.32
N LEU A 14 7.56 54.12 -31.11
CA LEU A 14 7.21 53.49 -29.84
C LEU A 14 6.04 52.52 -30.01
N LEU A 15 6.29 51.22 -29.82
CA LEU A 15 5.29 50.21 -29.54
C LEU A 15 5.49 49.76 -28.10
N LEU A 16 4.58 50.22 -27.23
CA LEU A 16 4.40 49.73 -25.87
C LEU A 16 4.17 48.21 -25.94
N SER A 17 5.10 47.43 -25.37
CA SER A 17 4.94 46.01 -25.17
C SER A 17 3.76 45.77 -24.23
N GLN A 18 2.63 45.29 -24.77
CA GLN A 18 1.56 44.74 -23.97
C GLN A 18 2.08 43.49 -23.27
N ILE A 19 2.18 43.57 -21.95
CA ILE A 19 2.50 42.44 -21.08
C ILE A 19 1.24 41.59 -21.03
N ALA A 20 1.23 40.47 -21.76
CA ALA A 20 0.16 39.49 -21.65
C ALA A 20 0.29 38.80 -20.29
N THR A 21 -0.51 39.22 -19.31
CA THR A 21 -0.77 38.46 -18.09
C THR A 21 -1.53 37.20 -18.47
N THR A 22 -0.79 36.13 -18.77
CA THR A 22 -1.38 34.79 -18.85
C THR A 22 -1.78 34.39 -17.43
N SER A 23 -3.04 34.60 -17.08
CA SER A 23 -3.66 33.98 -15.92
C SER A 23 -3.72 32.48 -16.19
N PHE A 24 -2.71 31.75 -15.69
CA PHE A 24 -2.79 30.31 -15.59
C PHE A 24 -4.01 29.95 -14.74
N PRO A 25 -4.99 29.18 -15.24
CA PRO A 25 -6.05 28.67 -14.39
C PRO A 25 -5.40 27.75 -13.36
N ARG A 26 -5.45 28.14 -12.08
CA ARG A 26 -5.22 27.21 -10.98
C ARG A 26 -6.35 26.19 -11.03
N THR A 27 -6.12 25.08 -11.72
CA THR A 27 -6.89 23.86 -11.50
C THR A 27 -6.67 23.48 -10.04
N PHE A 28 -7.66 23.77 -9.19
CA PHE A 28 -7.80 23.12 -7.91
C PHE A 28 -7.91 21.63 -8.22
N ALA A 29 -6.83 20.88 -7.97
CA ALA A 29 -6.92 19.43 -7.91
C ALA A 29 -7.98 19.11 -6.86
N ALA A 30 -9.12 18.58 -7.28
CA ALA A 30 -10.10 18.05 -6.35
C ALA A 30 -9.35 17.06 -5.44
N ASN A 31 -9.38 17.31 -4.13
CA ASN A 31 -8.93 16.34 -3.14
C ASN A 31 -9.81 15.11 -3.32
N ASN A 32 -9.35 14.15 -4.12
CA ASN A 32 -9.98 12.86 -4.26
C ASN A 32 -9.66 12.12 -2.95
N MET A 33 -10.52 12.26 -1.95
CA MET A 33 -10.40 11.48 -0.73
C MET A 33 -10.49 10.01 -1.12
N SER A 34 -9.49 9.23 -0.71
CA SER A 34 -9.49 7.78 -0.84
C SER A 34 -10.83 7.22 -0.37
N SER A 35 -11.48 6.39 -1.18
CA SER A 35 -12.75 5.73 -0.81
C SER A 35 -12.60 4.81 0.42
N TYR A 36 -11.37 4.39 0.72
CA TYR A 36 -11.06 3.51 1.84
C TYR A 36 -11.09 4.22 3.20
N SER A 37 -11.87 3.62 4.10
CA SER A 37 -11.93 3.96 5.53
C SER A 37 -11.73 2.71 6.39
N ILE A 38 -11.46 2.91 7.68
CA ILE A 38 -11.29 1.79 8.63
C ILE A 38 -12.51 0.85 8.66
N GLY A 39 -13.72 1.39 8.51
CA GLY A 39 -14.97 0.62 8.53
C GLY A 39 -15.22 -0.18 7.24
N SER A 40 -14.49 0.10 6.17
CA SER A 40 -14.58 -0.64 4.90
C SER A 40 -13.64 -1.84 4.82
N LEU A 41 -12.75 -2.01 5.81
CA LEU A 41 -11.79 -3.11 5.82
C LEU A 41 -12.50 -4.45 6.00
N LYS A 42 -12.07 -5.44 5.22
CA LYS A 42 -12.53 -6.82 5.33
C LYS A 42 -11.67 -7.55 6.36
N TYR A 43 -12.29 -8.45 7.11
CA TYR A 43 -11.60 -9.29 8.08
C TYR A 43 -11.66 -10.76 7.64
N ILE A 44 -10.66 -11.53 8.04
CA ILE A 44 -10.60 -12.98 7.86
C ILE A 44 -10.39 -13.64 9.21
N SER A 45 -11.08 -14.77 9.44
CA SER A 45 -10.90 -15.56 10.65
C SER A 45 -9.60 -16.37 10.60
N ARG A 46 -9.08 -16.74 11.78
CA ARG A 46 -7.91 -17.63 11.89
C ARG A 46 -8.13 -18.98 11.21
N ASP A 47 -9.34 -19.53 11.27
CA ASP A 47 -9.66 -20.84 10.69
C ASP A 47 -9.61 -20.78 9.16
N GLN A 48 -10.20 -19.74 8.55
CA GLN A 48 -10.12 -19.53 7.11
C GLN A 48 -8.68 -19.32 6.62
N LEU A 49 -7.86 -18.58 7.37
CA LEU A 49 -6.46 -18.39 7.01
C LEU A 49 -5.67 -19.70 7.16
N ALA A 50 -5.93 -20.48 8.21
CA ALA A 50 -5.33 -21.81 8.38
C ALA A 50 -5.68 -22.74 7.21
N ASP A 51 -6.91 -22.72 6.73
CA ASP A 51 -7.33 -23.48 5.55
C ASP A 51 -6.59 -23.03 4.29
N TYR A 52 -6.41 -21.72 4.09
CA TYR A 52 -5.62 -21.20 2.96
C TYR A 52 -4.17 -21.68 2.98
N ILE A 53 -3.55 -21.73 4.15
CA ILE A 53 -2.16 -22.18 4.32
C ILE A 53 -2.06 -23.69 4.10
N ARG A 54 -2.92 -24.50 4.73
CA ARG A 54 -2.93 -25.97 4.59
C ARG A 54 -3.18 -26.41 3.16
N THR A 55 -4.15 -25.78 2.50
CA THR A 55 -4.46 -26.05 1.09
C THR A 55 -3.46 -25.43 0.11
N LYS A 56 -2.50 -24.65 0.60
CA LYS A 56 -1.52 -23.90 -0.20
C LYS A 56 -2.20 -23.10 -1.31
N LYS A 57 -3.28 -22.39 -0.94
CA LYS A 57 -4.06 -21.59 -1.90
C LYS A 57 -3.11 -20.62 -2.63
N PRO A 58 -3.04 -20.67 -3.97
CA PRO A 58 -2.13 -19.81 -4.72
C PRO A 58 -2.54 -18.34 -4.60
N GLY A 59 -1.57 -17.44 -4.67
CA GLY A 59 -1.82 -16.00 -4.66
C GLY A 59 -2.24 -15.44 -3.29
N VAL A 60 -1.94 -16.14 -2.19
CA VAL A 60 -2.18 -15.68 -0.83
C VAL A 60 -0.86 -15.20 -0.23
N SER A 61 -0.84 -13.98 0.32
CA SER A 61 0.31 -13.41 1.02
C SER A 61 -0.10 -12.91 2.40
N VAL A 62 0.63 -13.32 3.44
CA VAL A 62 0.41 -12.87 4.82
C VAL A 62 1.49 -11.87 5.20
N ILE A 63 1.08 -10.68 5.66
CA ILE A 63 1.96 -9.58 6.04
C ILE A 63 1.84 -9.35 7.54
N ASP A 64 2.91 -9.70 8.25
CA ASP A 64 3.04 -9.45 9.69
C ASP A 64 3.66 -8.07 9.90
N VAL A 65 2.91 -7.15 10.51
CA VAL A 65 3.37 -5.78 10.73
C VAL A 65 3.92 -5.53 12.15
N ARG A 66 4.16 -6.59 12.92
CA ARG A 66 4.81 -6.50 14.24
C ARG A 66 6.26 -6.03 14.12
N ASP A 67 6.75 -5.44 15.21
CA ASP A 67 8.11 -4.91 15.32
C ASP A 67 8.95 -5.88 16.19
N SER A 68 9.39 -5.46 17.37
CA SER A 68 10.09 -6.33 18.33
C SER A 68 9.21 -7.49 18.84
N ASP A 69 7.89 -7.31 18.82
CA ASP A 69 6.91 -8.31 19.23
C ASP A 69 6.58 -9.35 18.15
N TYR A 70 7.38 -9.39 17.08
CA TYR A 70 7.41 -10.50 16.12
C TYR A 70 8.02 -11.78 16.70
N ILE A 71 8.88 -11.64 17.72
CA ILE A 71 9.54 -12.76 18.40
C ILE A 71 8.51 -13.62 19.14
N GLY A 72 8.76 -14.93 19.23
CA GLY A 72 7.90 -15.91 19.90
C GLY A 72 6.97 -16.69 18.97
N GLY A 73 7.03 -16.42 17.68
CA GLY A 73 6.37 -17.20 16.64
C GLY A 73 5.71 -16.31 15.61
N HIS A 74 5.53 -16.85 14.42
CA HIS A 74 4.86 -16.18 13.32
C HIS A 74 4.16 -17.17 12.39
N ILE A 75 3.21 -16.65 11.61
CA ILE A 75 2.41 -17.48 10.69
C ILE A 75 3.33 -18.01 9.57
N MET A 76 3.14 -19.28 9.21
CA MET A 76 3.89 -19.97 8.15
C MET A 76 3.94 -19.15 6.86
N GLY A 77 5.16 -18.95 6.34
CA GLY A 77 5.39 -18.25 5.08
C GLY A 77 5.02 -16.76 5.08
N CYS A 78 4.79 -16.14 6.23
CA CYS A 78 4.49 -14.70 6.28
C CYS A 78 5.73 -13.84 5.97
N GLN A 79 5.49 -12.64 5.42
CA GLN A 79 6.51 -11.61 5.26
C GLN A 79 6.39 -10.61 6.42
N ASN A 80 7.46 -10.43 7.19
CA ASN A 80 7.50 -9.40 8.21
C ASN A 80 7.80 -8.02 7.60
N VAL A 81 6.84 -7.09 7.72
CA VAL A 81 6.95 -5.69 7.29
C VAL A 81 6.49 -4.77 8.42
N PRO A 82 7.39 -4.47 9.38
CA PRO A 82 7.05 -3.72 10.58
C PRO A 82 6.48 -2.32 10.29
N VAL A 83 5.52 -1.84 11.09
CA VAL A 83 4.79 -0.59 10.82
C VAL A 83 5.69 0.62 10.66
N HIS A 84 6.77 0.73 11.44
CA HIS A 84 7.70 1.86 11.36
C HIS A 84 8.43 1.96 10.01
N THR A 85 8.41 0.90 9.19
CA THR A 85 9.03 0.88 7.86
C THR A 85 8.08 1.31 6.73
N HIS A 86 6.79 1.51 7.03
CA HIS A 86 5.74 1.66 6.01
C HIS A 86 5.93 2.91 5.15
N ASP A 87 6.50 3.99 5.69
CA ASP A 87 6.71 5.25 4.96
C ASP A 87 7.57 5.08 3.70
N PHE A 88 8.50 4.11 3.70
CA PHE A 88 9.40 3.84 2.57
C PHE A 88 9.18 2.48 1.92
N LYS A 89 8.70 1.46 2.65
CA LYS A 89 8.45 0.12 2.09
C LYS A 89 7.07 -0.06 1.45
N MET A 90 6.06 0.72 1.83
CA MET A 90 4.70 0.53 1.30
C MET A 90 4.64 0.59 -0.23
N PRO A 91 5.37 1.50 -0.91
CA PRO A 91 5.38 1.53 -2.37
C PRO A 91 5.93 0.25 -3.01
N GLU A 92 7.01 -0.29 -2.45
CA GLU A 92 7.62 -1.54 -2.91
C GLU A 92 6.72 -2.75 -2.61
N LEU A 93 6.10 -2.76 -1.43
CA LEU A 93 5.15 -3.79 -1.02
C LEU A 93 3.95 -3.84 -1.98
N ALA A 94 3.39 -2.68 -2.35
CA ALA A 94 2.29 -2.59 -3.32
C ALA A 94 2.66 -3.21 -4.67
N ARG A 95 3.85 -2.92 -5.19
CA ARG A 95 4.34 -3.48 -6.47
C ARG A 95 4.60 -4.98 -6.40
N THR A 96 5.26 -5.43 -5.34
CA THR A 96 5.64 -6.85 -5.17
C THR A 96 4.41 -7.74 -5.02
N LEU A 97 3.39 -7.23 -4.33
CA LEU A 97 2.14 -7.94 -4.11
C LEU A 97 1.10 -7.65 -5.20
N ALA A 98 1.45 -7.02 -6.33
CA ALA A 98 0.49 -6.58 -7.33
C ALA A 98 -0.41 -7.72 -7.85
N ASP A 99 0.19 -8.89 -8.07
CA ASP A 99 -0.43 -10.06 -8.69
C ASP A 99 -1.05 -11.06 -7.68
N GLN A 100 -1.00 -10.75 -6.39
CA GLN A 100 -1.58 -11.62 -5.36
C GLN A 100 -3.11 -11.52 -5.37
N GLU A 101 -3.81 -12.65 -5.22
CA GLU A 101 -5.28 -12.68 -5.11
C GLU A 101 -5.73 -12.16 -3.74
N ALA A 102 -4.99 -12.51 -2.67
CA ALA A 102 -5.32 -12.11 -1.31
C ALA A 102 -4.07 -11.65 -0.54
N VAL A 103 -4.19 -10.50 0.14
CA VAL A 103 -3.17 -9.96 1.04
C VAL A 103 -3.77 -9.80 2.42
N ILE A 104 -3.23 -10.51 3.40
CA ILE A 104 -3.74 -10.54 4.77
C ILE A 104 -2.76 -9.82 5.68
N PHE A 105 -3.17 -8.69 6.25
CA PHE A 105 -2.39 -7.97 7.25
C PHE A 105 -2.75 -8.42 8.66
N HIS A 106 -1.75 -8.50 9.54
CA HIS A 106 -2.01 -8.70 10.96
C HIS A 106 -0.94 -8.05 11.83
N CYS A 107 -1.28 -7.82 13.10
CA CYS A 107 -0.27 -7.57 14.12
C CYS A 107 -0.49 -8.54 15.29
N SER A 108 -0.16 -8.16 16.52
CA SER A 108 -0.32 -8.99 17.71
C SER A 108 -1.81 -9.18 18.07
N LEU A 109 -2.59 -8.10 18.06
CA LEU A 109 -4.03 -8.12 18.36
C LEU A 109 -4.92 -7.71 17.17
N SER A 110 -4.32 -7.17 16.10
CA SER A 110 -5.02 -6.60 14.93
C SER A 110 -6.05 -5.49 15.23
N GLN A 111 -5.87 -4.71 16.31
CA GLN A 111 -6.79 -3.61 16.68
C GLN A 111 -6.36 -2.23 16.15
N GLN A 112 -5.07 -2.03 15.91
CA GLN A 112 -4.53 -0.73 15.47
C GLN A 112 -3.54 -0.87 14.31
N ARG A 113 -2.37 -1.49 14.57
CA ARG A 113 -1.29 -1.64 13.57
C ARG A 113 -1.77 -2.38 12.32
N GLY A 114 -2.37 -3.58 12.46
CA GLY A 114 -2.91 -4.36 11.34
C GLY A 114 -3.89 -3.59 10.44
N PRO A 115 -5.01 -3.06 10.99
CA PRO A 115 -5.97 -2.26 10.22
C PRO A 115 -5.36 -1.01 9.57
N LYS A 116 -4.51 -0.27 10.28
CA LYS A 116 -3.84 0.93 9.74
C LYS A 116 -2.95 0.56 8.55
N SER A 117 -2.22 -0.54 8.65
CA SER A 117 -1.35 -1.04 7.59
C SER A 117 -2.12 -1.48 6.35
N ALA A 118 -3.21 -2.23 6.52
CA ALA A 118 -4.09 -2.60 5.42
C ALA A 118 -4.67 -1.37 4.71
N LEU A 119 -5.11 -0.37 5.48
CA LEU A 119 -5.64 0.89 4.93
C LEU A 119 -4.57 1.67 4.17
N ASN A 120 -3.36 1.79 4.73
CA ASN A 120 -2.25 2.45 4.05
C ASN A 120 -1.88 1.75 2.75
N TYR A 121 -1.89 0.41 2.75
CA TYR A 121 -1.63 -0.39 1.56
C TYR A 121 -2.68 -0.17 0.46
N LEU A 122 -3.97 -0.17 0.81
CA LEU A 122 -5.05 0.13 -0.14
C LEU A 122 -4.93 1.54 -0.74
N ARG A 123 -4.64 2.53 0.09
CA ARG A 123 -4.40 3.92 -0.35
C ARG A 123 -3.18 4.05 -1.24
N GLU A 124 -2.12 3.31 -0.93
CA GLU A 124 -0.92 3.28 -1.75
C GLU A 124 -1.21 2.71 -3.14
N ARG A 125 -1.94 1.59 -3.21
CA ARG A 125 -2.38 1.01 -4.49
C ARG A 125 -3.23 1.98 -5.30
N GLU A 126 -4.17 2.67 -4.65
CA GLU A 126 -5.00 3.69 -5.30
C GLU A 126 -4.15 4.86 -5.82
N ARG A 127 -3.21 5.36 -5.01
CA ARG A 127 -2.27 6.42 -5.41
C ARG A 127 -1.44 6.02 -6.62
N MET A 128 -1.04 4.76 -6.70
CA MET A 128 -0.30 4.20 -7.84
C MET A 128 -1.17 3.90 -9.06
N GLY A 129 -2.48 4.08 -8.99
CA GLY A 129 -3.40 3.77 -10.09
C GLY A 129 -3.61 2.26 -10.30
N MET A 130 -3.21 1.41 -9.36
CA MET A 130 -3.34 -0.05 -9.44
C MET A 130 -4.79 -0.54 -9.29
N THR A 131 -5.72 0.38 -9.07
CA THR A 131 -7.13 0.13 -8.79
C THR A 131 -8.06 0.45 -9.97
N LYS A 132 -7.59 1.25 -10.95
CA LYS A 132 -8.42 1.91 -11.97
C LYS A 132 -8.85 1.04 -13.16
N ASP A 133 -8.15 -0.04 -13.46
CA ASP A 133 -8.46 -0.94 -14.59
C ASP A 133 -9.32 -2.17 -14.17
N GLY A 134 -10.24 -1.97 -13.22
CA GLY A 134 -10.97 -3.08 -12.56
C GLY A 134 -10.14 -3.81 -11.49
N GLY A 135 -9.14 -3.13 -10.92
CA GLY A 135 -8.15 -3.70 -10.00
C GLY A 135 -8.62 -3.88 -8.55
N ASP A 136 -9.62 -3.11 -8.12
CA ASP A 136 -10.19 -3.21 -6.75
C ASP A 136 -10.96 -4.51 -6.51
N GLU A 137 -11.48 -5.14 -7.56
CA GLU A 137 -12.14 -6.45 -7.45
C GLU A 137 -11.17 -7.64 -7.54
N LYS A 138 -9.95 -7.43 -8.04
CA LYS A 138 -9.00 -8.53 -8.29
C LYS A 138 -8.24 -8.95 -7.05
N GLN A 139 -7.82 -8.01 -6.21
CA GLN A 139 -7.07 -8.32 -5.00
C GLN A 139 -7.90 -8.05 -3.75
N LYS A 140 -8.08 -9.09 -2.93
CA LYS A 140 -8.77 -9.03 -1.65
C LYS A 140 -7.77 -8.68 -0.54
N VAL A 141 -7.94 -7.53 0.09
CA VAL A 141 -7.14 -7.15 1.26
C VAL A 141 -7.94 -7.43 2.53
N TYR A 142 -7.34 -8.19 3.45
CA TYR A 142 -7.94 -8.57 4.72
C TYR A 142 -7.10 -8.13 5.91
N VAL A 143 -7.75 -8.02 7.06
CA VAL A 143 -7.10 -8.00 8.38
C VAL A 143 -7.41 -9.31 9.10
N LEU A 144 -6.40 -9.99 9.65
CA LEU A 144 -6.61 -11.18 10.47
C LEU A 144 -7.25 -10.80 11.80
N GLU A 145 -8.43 -11.36 12.08
CA GLU A 145 -9.14 -11.09 13.32
C GLU A 145 -8.38 -11.61 14.55
N GLY A 146 -8.20 -10.74 15.55
CA GLY A 146 -7.50 -11.07 16.80
C GLY A 146 -5.98 -11.21 16.70
N GLY A 147 -5.42 -11.03 15.50
CA GLY A 147 -3.98 -11.02 15.26
C GLY A 147 -3.28 -12.32 15.65
N PHE A 148 -1.96 -12.22 15.86
CA PHE A 148 -1.15 -13.38 16.23
C PHE A 148 -1.50 -13.95 17.62
N SER A 149 -2.04 -13.13 18.54
CA SER A 149 -2.46 -13.60 19.87
C SER A 149 -3.55 -14.67 19.77
N LYS A 150 -4.60 -14.43 18.98
CA LYS A 150 -5.64 -15.45 18.75
C LYS A 150 -5.16 -16.58 17.85
N TRP A 151 -4.21 -16.31 16.95
CA TRP A 151 -3.63 -17.36 16.12
C TRP A 151 -2.89 -18.39 16.99
N GLN A 152 -1.98 -17.93 17.85
CA GLN A 152 -1.12 -18.81 18.62
C GLN A 152 -1.89 -19.64 19.66
N GLU A 153 -2.98 -19.09 20.22
CA GLU A 153 -3.89 -19.84 21.10
C GLU A 153 -4.46 -21.11 20.45
N ALA A 154 -4.68 -21.08 19.13
CA ALA A 154 -5.30 -22.17 18.38
C ALA A 154 -4.28 -23.02 17.60
N TYR A 155 -3.26 -22.38 17.04
CA TYR A 155 -2.36 -22.96 16.05
C TYR A 155 -0.87 -22.75 16.38
N GLY A 156 -0.53 -22.25 17.58
CA GLY A 156 0.85 -21.95 17.96
C GLY A 156 1.77 -23.16 17.90
N GLU A 157 1.32 -24.30 18.44
CA GLU A 157 2.08 -25.56 18.45
C GLU A 157 2.05 -26.32 17.10
N ASP A 158 1.18 -25.92 16.16
CA ASP A 158 1.05 -26.55 14.85
C ASP A 158 2.18 -26.07 13.92
N LYS A 159 3.17 -26.96 13.70
CA LYS A 159 4.35 -26.69 12.87
C LYS A 159 4.06 -26.55 11.37
N GLU A 160 2.87 -26.94 10.91
CA GLU A 160 2.44 -26.71 9.52
C GLU A 160 1.89 -25.29 9.32
N LEU A 161 1.52 -24.63 10.42
CA LEU A 161 0.85 -23.34 10.41
C LEU A 161 1.66 -22.22 11.06
N THR A 162 2.57 -22.56 11.97
CA THR A 162 3.34 -21.60 12.76
C THR A 162 4.83 -21.95 12.73
N GLU A 163 5.64 -20.94 12.44
CA GLU A 163 7.10 -21.02 12.43
C GLU A 163 7.70 -20.35 13.67
N ALA A 164 8.85 -20.87 14.12
CA ALA A 164 9.64 -20.34 15.22
C ALA A 164 8.83 -20.07 16.52
N TYR A 165 7.81 -20.88 16.78
CA TYR A 165 7.00 -20.76 17.99
C TYR A 165 7.82 -21.13 19.24
N VAL A 166 7.76 -20.25 20.24
CA VAL A 166 8.43 -20.46 21.54
C VAL A 166 7.36 -20.39 22.62
N LYS A 167 6.89 -21.56 23.07
CA LYS A 167 5.79 -21.69 24.02
C LYS A 167 5.99 -20.87 25.29
N ASP A 168 7.19 -20.89 25.84
CA ASP A 168 7.56 -20.17 27.08
C ASP A 168 7.37 -18.63 26.99
N LEU A 169 7.26 -18.05 25.78
CA LEU A 169 6.98 -16.63 25.59
C LEU A 169 5.47 -16.30 25.65
N TRP A 170 4.61 -17.31 25.78
CA TRP A 170 3.15 -17.19 25.77
C TRP A 170 2.47 -17.78 27.03
N GLU A 171 3.25 -18.26 27.99
CA GLU A 171 2.80 -18.76 29.31
C GLU A 171 2.73 -17.66 30.39
#